data_AF-A0A534YQW8-F1
#
_entry.id   AF-A0A534YQW8-F1
#
_cell.length_a   1.000
_cell.length_b   1.000
_cell.length_c   1.000
_cell.angle_alpha   90.00
_cell.angle_beta   90.00
_cell.angle_gamma   90.00
#
_symmetry.space_group_name_H-M   'P 1'
#
loop_
_entity.id
_entity.type
_entity.pdbx_description
1 polymer ?
#
loop_
_entity_poly.entity_id
_entity_poly.type
_entity_poly.pdbx_seq_one_letter_code
_entity_poly.pdbx_strand_id
1 'polypeptide(L)'
;MPRLEPVSRSFFALALAALLAGPAAAAYQVTTVTEGGTISGKVEFEGLVPTRKVIPTKDRETCGKIRNEPEVTLGSDKGVQDAVVYLKKLTKGKAWEKPAKNPELVNKGCEFVPRVQALPVGTSLVTLNLDPVMHNIHSFSGKSTVFNVAL
;
A
#
# COMPACT_ATOMS: atom_id res chain seq x y z
N MET A 1 73.47 26.85 -15.83
CA MET A 1 72.27 26.04 -16.20
C MET A 1 71.05 26.89 -15.88
N PRO A 2 70.27 27.36 -16.88
CA PRO A 2 69.18 28.30 -16.66
C PRO A 2 67.92 27.60 -16.13
N ARG A 3 67.23 28.26 -15.18
CA ARG A 3 65.90 27.91 -14.68
C ARG A 3 64.87 28.06 -15.79
N LEU A 4 64.04 27.03 -15.97
CA LEU A 4 62.82 27.08 -16.78
C LEU A 4 61.67 27.62 -15.92
N GLU A 5 60.96 28.63 -16.42
CA GLU A 5 59.65 29.03 -15.90
C GLU A 5 58.53 28.16 -16.50
N PRO A 6 57.38 28.04 -15.81
CA PRO A 6 56.12 27.85 -16.53
C PRO A 6 55.04 28.83 -16.08
N VAL A 7 54.77 29.79 -16.98
CA VAL A 7 53.48 30.04 -17.66
C VAL A 7 52.19 29.85 -16.86
N SER A 8 51.52 31.00 -16.66
CA SER A 8 50.10 31.18 -16.34
C SER A 8 49.16 30.40 -17.27
N ARG A 9 48.17 29.70 -16.68
CA ARG A 9 46.99 29.17 -17.38
C ARG A 9 45.74 29.35 -16.52
N SER A 10 45.04 30.45 -16.73
CA SER A 10 43.59 30.53 -16.46
C SER A 10 42.85 29.65 -17.46
N PHE A 11 41.90 28.82 -17.05
CA PHE A 11 40.70 28.51 -17.86
C PHE A 11 39.56 28.00 -16.97
N PHE A 12 38.40 28.62 -17.16
CA PHE A 12 37.07 28.25 -16.70
C PHE A 12 36.81 26.73 -16.77
N ALA A 13 36.25 26.16 -15.70
CA ALA A 13 35.53 24.89 -15.76
C ALA A 13 34.10 25.11 -15.25
N LEU A 14 33.22 25.51 -16.16
CA LEU A 14 31.77 25.36 -16.03
C LEU A 14 31.33 24.19 -16.92
N ALA A 15 30.30 23.46 -16.48
CA ALA A 15 29.68 22.25 -17.07
C ALA A 15 30.38 20.93 -16.66
N LEU A 16 29.69 19.87 -16.23
CA LEU A 16 28.38 19.38 -16.67
C LEU A 16 27.78 18.50 -15.55
N ALA A 17 26.77 19.00 -14.84
CA ALA A 17 25.98 18.21 -13.89
C ALA A 17 24.58 18.01 -14.46
N ALA A 18 24.48 17.21 -15.51
CA ALA A 18 23.22 16.69 -16.01
C ALA A 18 23.44 15.24 -16.41
N LEU A 19 22.38 14.43 -16.31
CA LEU A 19 22.30 12.98 -16.56
C LEU A 19 22.50 12.05 -15.37
N LEU A 20 21.63 12.18 -14.36
CA LEU A 20 21.09 11.01 -13.64
C LEU A 20 19.57 11.18 -13.38
N ALA A 21 18.83 11.71 -14.36
CA ALA A 21 17.37 11.59 -14.35
C ALA A 21 17.01 10.26 -15.02
N GLY A 22 16.86 9.20 -14.24
CA GLY A 22 16.21 7.98 -14.70
C GLY A 22 14.81 8.29 -15.23
N PRO A 23 14.24 7.47 -16.13
CA PRO A 23 12.92 7.74 -16.69
C PRO A 23 11.90 7.80 -15.54
N ALA A 24 11.35 8.98 -15.30
CA ALA A 24 10.18 9.11 -14.44
C ALA A 24 9.07 8.28 -15.07
N ALA A 25 8.55 7.29 -14.33
CA ALA A 25 7.37 6.56 -14.76
C ALA A 25 6.26 7.59 -15.04
N ALA A 26 5.75 7.63 -16.27
CA ALA A 26 4.71 8.56 -16.64
C ALA A 26 3.49 8.37 -15.72
N ALA A 27 3.01 9.47 -15.14
CA ALA A 27 1.82 9.45 -14.30
C ALA A 27 0.59 8.99 -15.11
N TYR A 28 -0.36 8.34 -14.44
CA TYR A 28 -1.62 7.91 -15.04
C TYR A 28 -2.41 9.10 -15.60
N GLN A 29 -2.81 9.02 -16.87
CA GLN A 29 -3.55 10.07 -17.56
C GLN A 29 -5.05 9.76 -17.56
N VAL A 30 -5.82 10.64 -16.94
CA VAL A 30 -7.28 10.56 -16.98
C VAL A 30 -7.77 10.94 -18.38
N THR A 31 -8.58 10.08 -18.98
CA THR A 31 -9.23 10.31 -20.27
C THR A 31 -10.60 9.65 -20.31
N THR A 32 -11.48 10.16 -21.16
CA THR A 32 -12.77 9.53 -21.43
C THR A 32 -12.55 8.21 -22.15
N VAL A 33 -13.10 7.12 -21.60
CA VAL A 33 -13.05 5.80 -22.22
C VAL A 33 -14.37 5.57 -22.94
N THR A 34 -14.36 5.64 -24.28
CA THR A 34 -15.56 5.46 -25.13
C THR A 34 -15.77 4.01 -25.55
N GLU A 35 -14.70 3.23 -25.70
CA GLU A 35 -14.73 1.82 -26.15
C GLU A 35 -14.21 0.90 -25.03
N GLY A 36 -14.82 1.00 -23.86
CA GLY A 36 -14.48 0.15 -22.71
C GLY A 36 -14.97 -1.30 -22.88
N GLY A 37 -14.44 -2.18 -22.02
CA GLY A 37 -14.89 -3.56 -21.90
C GLY A 37 -15.12 -3.96 -20.43
N THR A 38 -15.76 -5.10 -20.23
CA THR A 38 -16.03 -5.68 -18.91
C THR A 38 -15.12 -6.87 -18.66
N ILE A 39 -14.53 -6.91 -17.47
CA ILE A 39 -13.82 -8.10 -16.96
C ILE A 39 -14.71 -8.71 -15.88
N SER A 40 -15.05 -9.99 -16.04
CA SER A 40 -15.80 -10.77 -15.08
C SER A 40 -15.07 -12.07 -14.77
N GLY A 41 -15.25 -12.57 -13.56
CA GLY A 41 -14.61 -13.81 -13.09
C GLY A 41 -14.81 -14.02 -11.60
N LYS A 42 -14.31 -15.16 -11.11
CA LYS A 42 -14.29 -15.54 -9.70
C LYS A 42 -12.85 -15.76 -9.27
N VAL A 43 -12.49 -15.24 -8.10
CA VAL A 43 -11.17 -15.51 -7.48
C VAL A 43 -11.35 -16.70 -6.56
N GLU A 44 -10.69 -17.82 -6.86
CA GLU A 44 -10.72 -19.03 -6.06
C GLU A 44 -9.35 -19.28 -5.42
N PHE A 45 -9.35 -19.84 -4.22
CA PHE A 45 -8.13 -20.28 -3.55
C PHE A 45 -7.95 -21.79 -3.73
N GLU A 46 -6.83 -22.17 -4.34
CA GLU A 46 -6.45 -23.58 -4.49
C GLU A 46 -5.54 -24.03 -3.36
N GLY A 47 -5.83 -25.21 -2.81
CA GLY A 47 -5.06 -25.82 -1.73
C GLY A 47 -5.55 -25.45 -0.33
N LEU A 48 -4.68 -25.65 0.66
CA LEU A 48 -4.97 -25.39 2.06
C LEU A 48 -4.63 -23.93 2.39
N VAL A 49 -5.59 -23.22 2.97
CA VAL A 49 -5.38 -21.85 3.42
C VAL A 49 -4.39 -21.86 4.59
N PRO A 50 -3.25 -21.14 4.49
CA PRO A 50 -2.33 -21.00 5.60
C PRO A 50 -3.01 -20.35 6.80
N THR A 51 -2.58 -20.73 8.00
CA THR A 51 -3.04 -20.09 9.23
C THR A 51 -1.89 -19.35 9.89
N ARG A 52 -2.20 -18.18 10.44
CA ARG A 52 -1.29 -17.42 11.28
C ARG A 52 -1.67 -17.59 12.74
N LYS A 53 -0.67 -17.66 13.61
CA LYS A 53 -0.89 -17.73 15.06
C LYS A 53 -1.04 -16.32 15.62
N VAL A 54 -2.19 -16.03 16.21
CA VAL A 54 -2.46 -14.78 16.92
C VAL A 54 -2.26 -15.01 18.41
N ILE A 55 -1.42 -14.18 19.02
CA ILE A 55 -1.08 -14.22 20.44
C ILE A 55 -1.44 -12.87 21.05
N PRO A 56 -2.63 -12.72 21.66
CA PRO A 56 -2.95 -11.54 22.45
C PRO A 56 -1.99 -11.44 23.65
N THR A 57 -1.27 -10.31 23.77
CA THR A 57 -0.23 -10.10 24.79
C THR A 57 -0.58 -9.04 25.83
N LYS A 58 -1.52 -8.13 25.52
CA LYS A 58 -1.84 -6.97 26.37
C LYS A 58 -3.08 -7.21 27.23
N ASP A 59 -4.20 -7.57 26.59
CA ASP A 59 -5.44 -7.90 27.27
C ASP A 59 -6.02 -9.18 26.68
N ARG A 60 -5.91 -10.28 27.43
CA ARG A 60 -6.41 -11.61 27.01
C ARG A 60 -7.86 -11.84 27.42
N GLU A 61 -8.40 -11.03 28.31
CA GLU A 61 -9.80 -11.08 28.70
C GLU A 61 -10.64 -10.49 27.56
N THR A 62 -10.23 -9.32 27.05
CA THR A 62 -10.88 -8.65 25.92
C THR A 62 -10.54 -9.32 24.59
N CYS A 63 -9.25 -9.54 24.28
CA CYS A 63 -8.83 -10.03 22.95
C CYS A 63 -8.74 -11.55 22.83
N GLY A 64 -9.15 -12.27 23.87
CA GLY A 64 -9.24 -13.72 23.90
C GLY A 64 -7.90 -14.44 24.05
N LYS A 65 -7.96 -15.76 23.83
CA LYS A 65 -6.81 -16.67 23.95
C LYS A 65 -5.99 -16.73 22.66
N ILE A 66 -4.85 -17.40 22.74
CA ILE A 66 -4.04 -17.78 21.58
C ILE A 66 -4.92 -18.56 20.61
N ARG A 67 -4.90 -18.18 19.34
CA ARG A 67 -5.72 -18.79 18.28
C ARG A 67 -4.94 -18.84 16.97
N ASN A 68 -5.34 -19.75 16.08
CA ASN A 68 -4.89 -19.75 14.71
C ASN A 68 -6.01 -19.16 13.85
N GLU A 69 -5.68 -18.18 13.02
CA GLU A 69 -6.61 -17.54 12.10
C GLU A 69 -6.22 -17.86 10.66
N PRO A 70 -7.18 -18.12 9.76
CA PRO A 70 -6.87 -18.23 8.35
C PRO A 70 -6.35 -16.89 7.82
N GLU A 71 -5.35 -16.94 6.94
CA GLU A 71 -4.84 -15.74 6.28
C GLU A 71 -5.80 -15.26 5.18
N VAL A 72 -6.58 -16.18 4.60
CA VAL A 72 -7.57 -15.90 3.56
C VAL A 72 -8.94 -16.38 4.00
N THR A 73 -9.95 -15.52 3.93
CA THR A 73 -11.33 -15.92 4.20
C THR A 73 -11.98 -16.45 2.92
N LEU A 74 -12.51 -17.67 2.96
CA LEU A 74 -13.17 -18.31 1.81
C LEU A 74 -14.68 -18.42 2.01
N GLY A 75 -15.43 -18.39 0.91
CA GLY A 75 -16.81 -18.83 0.83
C GLY A 75 -16.92 -20.36 0.78
N SER A 76 -18.15 -20.88 0.85
CA SER A 76 -18.44 -22.32 0.78
C SER A 76 -17.98 -22.97 -0.52
N ASP A 77 -17.82 -22.18 -1.58
CA ASP A 77 -17.40 -22.57 -2.91
C ASP A 77 -15.91 -22.27 -3.19
N LYS A 78 -15.10 -22.07 -2.15
CA LYS A 78 -13.68 -21.67 -2.21
C LYS A 78 -13.42 -20.30 -2.84
N GLY A 79 -14.46 -19.49 -3.06
CA GLY A 79 -14.29 -18.10 -3.48
C GLY A 79 -13.62 -17.26 -2.40
N VAL A 80 -12.63 -16.45 -2.77
CA VAL A 80 -11.97 -15.51 -1.85
C VAL A 80 -12.91 -14.36 -1.54
N GLN A 81 -13.22 -14.13 -0.25
CA GLN A 81 -14.15 -13.07 0.16
C GLN A 81 -13.56 -11.68 -0.04
N ASP A 82 -12.28 -11.51 0.30
CA ASP A 82 -11.58 -10.22 0.28
C ASP A 82 -10.48 -10.22 -0.80
N ALA A 83 -10.80 -9.77 -2.02
CA ALA A 83 -9.86 -9.74 -3.14
C ALA A 83 -9.79 -8.35 -3.81
N VAL A 84 -8.56 -7.91 -4.15
CA VAL A 84 -8.33 -6.71 -4.96
C VAL A 84 -7.81 -7.12 -6.33
N VAL A 85 -8.60 -6.84 -7.37
CA VAL A 85 -8.21 -7.04 -8.77
C VAL A 85 -7.88 -5.70 -9.40
N TYR A 86 -6.74 -5.63 -10.08
CA TYR A 86 -6.30 -4.40 -10.74
C TYR A 86 -5.60 -4.70 -12.06
N LEU A 87 -5.68 -3.75 -12.98
CA LEU A 87 -5.01 -3.80 -14.27
C LEU A 87 -3.60 -3.19 -14.15
N LYS A 88 -2.59 -3.98 -14.52
CA LYS A 88 -1.19 -3.56 -14.50
C LYS A 88 -0.82 -2.80 -15.78
N LYS A 89 0.14 -1.89 -15.65
CA LYS A 89 0.73 -1.12 -16.77
C LYS A 89 -0.28 -0.26 -17.56
N LEU A 90 -1.39 0.13 -16.92
CA LEU A 90 -2.27 1.16 -17.47
C LEU A 90 -1.63 2.54 -17.29
N THR A 91 -1.42 3.24 -18.39
CA THR A 91 -0.90 4.62 -18.41
C THR A 91 -1.99 5.66 -18.64
N LYS A 92 -3.16 5.25 -19.13
CA LYS A 92 -4.31 6.12 -19.38
C LYS A 92 -5.64 5.38 -19.18
N GLY A 93 -6.69 6.10 -18.80
CA GLY A 93 -8.03 5.55 -18.67
C GLY A 93 -8.97 6.41 -17.84
N LYS A 94 -10.06 5.83 -17.34
CA LYS A 94 -11.07 6.50 -16.51
C LYS A 94 -10.46 7.04 -15.20
N ALA A 95 -10.96 8.17 -14.71
CA ALA A 95 -10.62 8.68 -13.38
C ALA A 95 -10.93 7.64 -12.28
N TRP A 96 -10.04 7.55 -11.29
CA TRP A 96 -10.31 6.82 -10.05
C TRP A 96 -10.76 7.82 -8.98
N GLU A 97 -12.07 8.04 -8.94
CA GLU A 97 -12.69 9.05 -8.08
C GLU A 97 -12.46 8.76 -6.59
N LYS A 98 -12.22 9.83 -5.82
CA LYS A 98 -12.14 9.73 -4.36
C LYS A 98 -13.53 9.40 -3.80
N PRO A 99 -13.60 8.54 -2.77
CA PRO A 99 -14.85 8.30 -2.07
C PRO A 99 -15.45 9.59 -1.50
N ALA A 100 -16.79 9.71 -1.52
CA ALA A 100 -17.49 10.89 -0.98
C ALA A 100 -17.31 11.04 0.55
N LYS A 101 -17.06 9.93 1.25
CA LYS A 101 -16.68 9.90 2.66
C LYS A 101 -15.35 9.20 2.79
N ASN A 102 -14.51 9.67 3.71
CA ASN A 102 -13.26 8.98 3.96
C ASN A 102 -13.54 7.53 4.41
N PRO A 103 -12.85 6.55 3.84
CA PRO A 103 -12.93 5.16 4.27
C PRO A 103 -12.48 5.02 5.73
N GLU A 104 -13.06 4.05 6.43
CA GLU A 104 -12.73 3.74 7.82
C GLU A 104 -11.96 2.42 7.92
N LEU A 105 -10.96 2.39 8.81
CA LEU A 105 -10.31 1.17 9.30
C LEU A 105 -10.58 1.07 10.80
N VAL A 106 -11.35 0.07 11.17
CA VAL A 106 -11.94 -0.03 12.51
C VAL A 106 -11.31 -1.17 13.30
N ASN A 107 -10.80 -0.89 14.50
CA ASN A 107 -10.53 -1.90 15.50
C ASN A 107 -11.84 -2.32 16.16
N LYS A 108 -12.24 -3.57 15.93
CA LYS A 108 -13.43 -4.19 16.52
C LYS A 108 -13.18 -5.66 16.75
N GLY A 109 -13.44 -6.15 17.96
CA GLY A 109 -13.15 -7.52 18.36
C GLY A 109 -11.65 -7.84 18.36
N CYS A 110 -10.79 -6.85 18.58
CA CYS A 110 -9.34 -6.95 18.42
C CYS A 110 -8.91 -7.37 17.01
N GLU A 111 -9.71 -7.03 16.00
CA GLU A 111 -9.43 -7.21 14.58
C GLU A 111 -9.58 -5.88 13.83
N PHE A 112 -8.93 -5.78 12.66
CA PHE A 112 -9.11 -4.67 11.74
C PHE A 112 -10.20 -4.98 10.73
N VAL A 113 -11.21 -4.12 10.66
CA VAL A 113 -12.34 -4.24 9.74
C VAL A 113 -12.42 -2.97 8.87
N PRO A 114 -12.42 -3.09 7.53
CA PRO A 114 -12.29 -4.31 6.75
C PRO A 114 -10.86 -4.89 6.76
N ARG A 115 -10.72 -6.18 6.47
CA ARG A 115 -9.40 -6.86 6.37
C ARG A 115 -8.62 -6.42 5.13
N VAL A 116 -9.34 -6.07 4.06
CA VAL A 116 -8.77 -5.60 2.79
C VAL A 116 -9.57 -4.41 2.28
N GLN A 117 -8.87 -3.37 1.82
CA GLN A 117 -9.46 -2.20 1.18
C GLN A 117 -8.49 -1.61 0.16
N ALA A 118 -9.02 -1.02 -0.92
CA ALA A 118 -8.25 -0.36 -1.96
C ALA A 118 -8.75 1.07 -2.14
N LEU A 119 -7.84 2.04 -2.11
CA LEU A 119 -8.17 3.47 -2.09
C LEU A 119 -7.37 4.24 -3.16
N PRO A 120 -7.95 5.28 -3.78
CA PRO A 120 -7.20 6.22 -4.60
C PRO A 120 -6.08 6.91 -3.80
N VAL A 121 -4.97 7.22 -4.47
CA VAL A 121 -3.88 7.99 -3.87
C VAL A 121 -4.38 9.35 -3.38
N GLY A 122 -3.92 9.75 -2.19
CA GLY A 122 -4.34 11.00 -1.55
C GLY A 122 -5.74 10.96 -0.93
N THR A 123 -6.34 9.77 -0.78
CA THR A 123 -7.51 9.54 0.09
C THR A 123 -7.05 9.49 1.54
N SER A 124 -7.71 10.24 2.42
CA SER A 124 -7.47 10.15 3.87
C SER A 124 -8.18 8.92 4.44
N LEU A 125 -7.48 8.14 5.26
CA LEU A 125 -8.04 7.01 6.00
C LEU A 125 -8.45 7.46 7.40
N VAL A 126 -9.67 7.16 7.81
CA VAL A 126 -10.13 7.36 9.19
C VAL A 126 -9.88 6.08 9.97
N THR A 127 -9.25 6.19 11.13
CA THR A 127 -8.97 5.05 12.00
C THR A 127 -9.81 5.15 13.27
N LEU A 128 -10.54 4.09 13.60
CA LEU A 128 -11.45 4.07 14.74
C LEU A 128 -11.15 2.89 15.65
N ASN A 129 -11.33 3.07 16.94
CA ASN A 129 -11.31 1.99 17.92
C ASN A 129 -12.68 1.88 18.58
N LEU A 130 -13.31 0.71 18.43
CA LEU A 130 -14.59 0.37 19.04
C LEU A 130 -14.45 -0.68 20.15
N ASP A 131 -13.23 -1.14 20.41
CA ASP A 131 -12.94 -2.06 21.50
C ASP A 131 -12.76 -1.30 22.83
N PRO A 132 -13.03 -1.93 23.99
CA PRO A 132 -12.88 -1.29 25.30
C PRO A 132 -11.41 -1.18 25.75
N VAL A 133 -10.46 -1.55 24.89
CA VAL A 133 -9.02 -1.54 25.16
C VAL A 133 -8.30 -0.69 24.13
N MET A 134 -7.18 -0.09 24.52
CA MET A 134 -6.38 0.72 23.60
C MET A 134 -5.69 -0.16 22.57
N HIS A 135 -5.74 0.31 21.33
CA HIS A 135 -5.07 -0.32 20.20
C HIS A 135 -4.03 0.62 19.59
N ASN A 136 -3.20 0.04 18.74
CA ASN A 136 -2.27 0.80 17.93
C ASN A 136 -2.27 0.20 16.52
N ILE A 137 -2.43 1.05 15.52
CA ILE A 137 -2.34 0.66 14.11
C ILE A 137 -0.93 0.93 13.62
N HIS A 138 -0.15 -0.14 13.46
CA HIS A 138 1.18 -0.08 12.86
C HIS A 138 1.14 -0.68 11.46
N SER A 139 1.20 0.20 10.46
CA SER A 139 1.20 -0.17 9.04
C SER A 139 2.61 -0.21 8.47
N PHE A 140 2.84 -1.17 7.56
CA PHE A 140 4.13 -1.43 6.95
C PHE A 140 4.04 -1.49 5.42
N SER A 141 5.09 -1.01 4.76
CA SER A 141 5.38 -1.25 3.35
C SER A 141 6.74 -1.94 3.26
N GLY A 142 6.74 -3.25 3.04
CA GLY A 142 7.92 -4.08 3.24
C GLY A 142 8.42 -3.98 4.68
N LYS A 143 9.62 -3.44 4.88
CA LYS A 143 10.23 -3.25 6.22
C LYS A 143 10.01 -1.85 6.80
N SER A 144 9.44 -0.92 6.02
CA SER A 144 9.29 0.47 6.42
C SER A 144 7.94 0.71 7.08
N THR A 145 7.94 1.43 8.20
CA THR A 145 6.70 1.95 8.79
C THR A 145 6.08 2.98 7.86
N VAL A 146 4.81 2.81 7.49
CA VAL A 146 4.02 3.81 6.75
C VAL A 146 3.37 4.77 7.73
N PHE A 147 2.73 4.24 8.76
CA PHE A 147 2.19 5.00 9.89
C PHE A 147 2.09 4.11 11.13
N ASN A 148 2.06 4.76 12.29
CA ASN A 148 1.95 4.13 13.60
C ASN A 148 1.10 5.05 14.50
N VAL A 149 -0.15 4.67 14.77
CA VAL A 149 -1.16 5.54 15.39
C VAL A 149 -1.86 4.82 16.54
N ALA A 150 -1.73 5.37 17.75
CA ALA A 150 -2.45 4.90 18.93
C ALA A 150 -3.92 5.35 18.91
N LEU A 151 -4.83 4.46 19.31
CA LEU A 151 -6.29 4.66 19.33
C LEU A 151 -6.89 4.24 20.68
#